data_AF-Q5DVP0-F1
#
_entry.id   AF-Q5DVP0-F1
#
_cell.length_a   1.000
_cell.length_b   1.000
_cell.length_c   1.000
_cell.angle_alpha   90.00
_cell.angle_beta   90.00
_cell.angle_gamma   90.00
#
_symmetry.space_group_name_H-M   'P 1'
#
loop_
_entity.id
_entity.type
_entity.pdbx_description
1 polymer ?
#
loop_
_entity_poly.entity_id
_entity_poly.type
_entity_poly.pdbx_seq_one_letter_code
_entity_poly.pdbx_strand_id
1 'polypeptide(L)' 'EAYDMDMFKVVDLIATIQQHVDQGISFTLFLKDTMTTRDLNRIDLYAHHKGIKTLYYARTKDTTQEGCLSCVV' A
#
# COMPACT_ATOMS: atom_id res chain seq x y z
N GLU A 1 7.10 8.35 7.37
CA GLU A 1 7.56 7.15 6.63
C GLU A 1 6.52 6.77 5.58
N ALA A 2 6.71 5.71 4.78
CA ALA A 2 5.70 5.28 3.80
C ALA A 2 4.32 4.99 4.45
N TYR A 3 4.31 4.46 5.68
CA TYR A 3 3.10 4.20 6.48
C TYR A 3 2.34 5.47 6.92
N ASP A 4 2.95 6.65 6.83
CA ASP A 4 2.30 7.93 7.20
C ASP A 4 1.78 8.69 5.99
N MET A 5 1.99 8.15 4.78
CA MET A 5 1.46 8.73 3.57
C MET A 5 -0.01 8.34 3.38
N ASP A 6 -0.77 9.23 2.77
CA ASP A 6 -2.12 8.94 2.31
C ASP A 6 -2.05 8.02 1.08
N MET A 7 -2.44 6.76 1.24
CA MET A 7 -2.40 5.77 0.16
C MET A 7 -3.29 6.15 -1.03
N PHE A 8 -4.33 6.98 -0.86
CA PHE A 8 -5.10 7.49 -2.00
C PHE A 8 -4.25 8.40 -2.91
N LYS A 9 -3.40 9.24 -2.31
CA LYS A 9 -2.46 10.09 -3.06
C LYS A 9 -1.34 9.28 -3.71
N VAL A 10 -0.89 8.21 -3.05
CA VAL A 10 0.09 7.30 -3.63
C VAL A 10 -0.51 6.56 -4.84
N VAL A 11 -1.77 6.14 -4.76
CA VAL A 11 -2.49 5.59 -5.92
C VAL A 11 -2.53 6.60 -7.08
N ASP A 12 -2.84 7.88 -6.82
CA ASP A 12 -2.85 8.92 -7.86
C ASP A 12 -1.48 9.12 -8.51
N LEU A 13 -0.41 9.08 -7.70
CA LEU A 13 0.97 9.15 -8.20
C LEU A 13 1.28 7.97 -9.13
N ILE A 14 1.00 6.74 -8.68
CA ILE A 14 1.27 5.53 -9.49
C ILE A 14 0.41 5.51 -10.75
N ALA A 15 -0.86 5.95 -10.67
CA ALA A 15 -1.74 6.05 -11.83
C ALA A 15 -1.21 7.05 -12.87
N THR A 16 -0.62 8.16 -12.42
CA THR A 16 0.03 9.15 -13.30
C THR A 16 1.25 8.53 -13.98
N ILE A 17 2.10 7.82 -13.25
CA ILE A 17 3.27 7.12 -13.82
C ILE A 17 2.84 6.02 -14.80
N GLN A 18 1.76 5.29 -14.49
CA GLN A 18 1.27 4.16 -15.27
C GLN A 18 0.88 4.54 -16.71
N GLN A 19 0.54 5.81 -16.97
CA GLN A 19 0.28 6.33 -18.33
C GLN A 19 1.49 6.22 -19.26
N HIS A 20 2.70 6.16 -18.68
CA HIS A 20 3.97 6.07 -19.40
C HIS A 20 4.67 4.71 -19.25
N VAL A 21 3.99 3.73 -18.64
CA VAL A 21 4.48 2.35 -18.48
C VAL A 21 3.54 1.42 -19.25
N ASP A 22 4.07 0.79 -20.30
CA ASP A 22 3.36 -0.15 -21.16
C ASP A 22 2.96 -1.43 -20.40
N GLN A 23 3.81 -1.90 -19.50
CA GLN A 23 3.57 -3.03 -18.59
C GLN A 23 2.98 -2.59 -17.23
N GLY A 24 3.19 -3.37 -16.17
CA GLY A 24 2.73 -3.07 -14.82
C GLY A 24 3.81 -2.51 -13.91
N ILE A 25 3.39 -1.96 -12.77
CA ILE A 25 4.28 -1.48 -11.70
C ILE A 25 4.03 -2.35 -10.46
N SER A 26 5.10 -2.83 -9.83
CA SER A 26 4.99 -3.52 -8.55
C SER A 26 4.65 -2.50 -7.47
N PHE A 27 3.36 -2.42 -7.12
CA PHE A 27 2.84 -1.44 -6.17
C PHE A 27 2.47 -2.12 -4.85
N THR A 28 3.16 -1.71 -3.77
CA THR A 28 2.88 -2.14 -2.39
C THR A 28 2.13 -1.04 -1.63
N LEU A 29 1.00 -1.39 -1.00
CA LEU A 29 0.28 -0.52 -0.08
C LEU A 29 0.93 -0.59 1.31
N PHE A 30 1.15 0.57 1.92
CA PHE A 30 1.67 0.68 3.28
C PHE A 30 0.57 1.17 4.20
N LEU A 31 0.14 0.30 5.11
CA LEU A 31 -1.07 0.48 5.91
C LEU A 31 -0.75 0.49 7.40
N LYS A 32 -1.52 1.24 8.16
CA LYS A 32 -1.48 1.20 9.63
C LYS A 32 -2.35 0.04 10.13
N ASP A 33 -1.99 -0.51 11.28
CA ASP A 33 -2.75 -1.52 12.03
C ASP A 33 -4.14 -1.02 12.47
N THR A 34 -4.35 0.29 12.50
CA THR A 34 -5.64 0.93 12.78
C THR A 34 -6.64 0.90 11.61
N MET A 35 -6.24 0.45 10.41
CA MET A 35 -7.10 0.42 9.24
C MET A 35 -7.99 -0.82 9.23
N THR A 36 -9.28 -0.63 8.94
CA THR A 36 -10.23 -1.74 8.85
C THR A 36 -10.19 -2.39 7.48
N THR A 37 -10.73 -3.61 7.35
CA THR A 37 -10.92 -4.27 6.05
C THR A 37 -11.77 -3.44 5.08
N ARG A 38 -12.67 -2.59 5.58
CA ARG A 38 -13.46 -1.68 4.75
C ARG A 38 -12.59 -0.59 4.13
N ASP A 39 -11.61 -0.09 4.88
CA ASP A 39 -10.69 0.95 4.40
C ASP A 39 -9.76 0.40 3.32
N LEU A 40 -9.27 -0.83 3.51
CA LEU A 40 -8.56 -1.60 2.49
C LEU A 40 -9.37 -1.72 1.20
N ASN A 41 -10.61 -2.24 1.29
CA ASN A 41 -11.48 -2.40 0.11
C ASN A 41 -11.73 -1.06 -0.59
N ARG A 42 -11.81 0.05 0.14
CA ARG A 42 -11.99 1.37 -0.46
C ARG A 42 -10.77 1.80 -1.29
N ILE A 43 -9.56 1.49 -0.82
CA ILE A 43 -8.32 1.74 -1.57
C ILE A 43 -8.27 0.84 -2.81
N ASP A 44 -8.62 -0.44 -2.69
CA ASP A 44 -8.63 -1.37 -3.82
C ASP A 44 -9.59 -0.92 -4.93
N LEU A 45 -10.82 -0.54 -4.55
CA LEU A 45 -11.81 -0.01 -5.49
C LEU A 45 -11.36 1.31 -6.12
N TYR A 46 -10.69 2.18 -5.35
CA TYR A 46 -10.13 3.42 -5.87
C TYR A 46 -8.97 3.19 -6.84
N ALA A 47 -8.07 2.26 -6.54
CA ALA A 47 -6.97 1.87 -7.41
C ALA A 47 -7.49 1.29 -8.73
N HIS A 48 -8.51 0.44 -8.67
CA HIS A 48 -9.22 -0.05 -9.86
C HIS A 48 -9.85 1.10 -10.65
N HIS A 49 -10.54 2.02 -9.99
CA HIS A 49 -11.15 3.19 -10.64
C HIS A 49 -10.10 4.08 -11.34
N LYS A 50 -8.88 4.19 -10.78
CA LYS A 50 -7.77 4.97 -11.35
C LYS A 50 -6.98 4.23 -12.43
N GLY A 51 -7.34 3.00 -12.76
CA GLY A 51 -6.69 2.22 -13.82
C GLY A 51 -5.34 1.61 -13.42
N ILE A 52 -5.10 1.40 -12.13
CA ILE A 52 -3.93 0.65 -11.66
C ILE A 52 -4.03 -0.80 -12.15
N LYS A 53 -2.96 -1.30 -12.80
CA LYS A 53 -2.94 -2.64 -13.39
C LYS A 53 -2.82 -3.75 -12.35
N THR A 54 -1.97 -3.57 -11.33
CA THR A 54 -1.71 -4.57 -10.30
C THR A 54 -1.41 -3.94 -8.94
N LEU A 55 -1.90 -4.57 -7.88
CA LEU A 55 -1.43 -4.38 -6.51
C LEU A 55 -0.68 -5.65 -6.10
N TYR A 56 0.53 -5.51 -5.54
CA TYR A 56 1.38 -6.66 -5.24
C TYR A 56 1.24 -7.10 -3.79
N TYR A 57 1.48 -6.20 -2.84
CA TYR A 57 1.35 -6.48 -1.42
C TYR A 57 0.60 -5.37 -0.69
N ALA A 58 -0.11 -5.76 0.38
CA ALA A 58 -0.57 -4.85 1.41
C ALA A 58 0.24 -5.14 2.68
N ARG A 59 1.10 -4.20 3.06
CA ARG A 59 1.98 -4.34 4.23
C ARG A 59 1.42 -3.51 5.37
N THR A 60 1.10 -4.16 6.47
CA THR A 60 0.76 -3.51 7.73
C THR A 60 2.03 -3.19 8.51
N LYS A 61 2.08 -2.02 9.16
CA LYS A 61 3.16 -1.69 10.09
C LYS A 61 3.01 -2.60 11.31
N ASP A 62 4.04 -3.39 11.60
CA ASP A 62 4.11 -4.12 12.86
C ASP A 62 4.45 -3.12 13.97
N THR A 63 3.45 -2.84 14.82
CA THR A 63 3.59 -1.98 16.01
C THR A 63 4.03 -2.78 17.23
N THR A 64 4.01 -4.12 17.14
CA THR A 64 4.33 -5.05 18.22
C THR A 64 5.71 -5.68 18.02
N GLN A 65 6.75 -5.03 18.55
CA GLN A 65 8.10 -5.59 18.57
C GLN A 65 8.30 -6.64 19.70
N GLU A 66 7.28 -7.39 20.08
CA GLU A 66 7.38 -8.37 21.19
C GLU A 66 7.85 -9.76 20.76
N GLY A 67 7.91 -10.04 19.45
CA GLY A 67 8.13 -11.40 18.94
C GLY A 67 9.58 -11.90 18.90
N CYS A 68 10.59 -11.03 19.04
CA CYS A 68 12.00 -11.42 18.88
C CYS A 68 12.95 -10.63 19.79
N LEU A 69 12.87 -10.87 21.10
CA LEU A 69 13.89 -10.38 22.05
C LEU A 69 15.25 -11.06 21.87
N SER A 70 15.31 -12.18 21.13
CA SER A 70 16.50 -13.05 21.02
C SER A 70 17.34 -12.84 19.76
N CYS A 71 16.85 -12.10 18.76
CA CYS A 71 17.53 -11.97 17.44
C CYS A 71 17.65 -10.51 16.96
N VAL A 72 17.49 -9.52 17.84
CA VAL A 72 17.82 -8.14 17.52
C VAL A 72 19.30 -7.89 17.83
N VAL A 73 20.04 -7.33 16.86
CA VAL A 73 21.42 -6.83 17.03
C VAL A 73 21.38 -5.40 17.55
#